data_AF-A0AA91INN6-F1
#
_entry.id   AF-A0AA91INN6-F1
#
_cell.length_a   1.000
_cell.length_b   1.000
_cell.length_c   1.000
_cell.angle_alpha   90.00
_cell.angle_beta   90.00
_cell.angle_gamma   90.00
#
_symmetry.space_group_name_H-M   'P 1'
#
loop_
_entity.id
_entity.type
_entity.pdbx_description
1 polymer ?
#
loop_
_entity_poly.entity_id
_entity_poly.type
_entity_poly.pdbx_seq_one_letter_code
_entity_poly.pdbx_strand_id
1 'polypeptide(L)'
;MKLLINASNLYVGGGVQVAISVIEEMTSLSIDFIAAVSPPVYTQLSSDAKSQSYLIIGSPSGIFNFSSRQKLNKLVASNKITHVFTVFGPSYWTPKNIKHLVGFALPW
;
A
#
# COMPACT_ATOMS: atom_id res chain seq x y z
N MET A 1 8.49 -14.42 4.95
CA MET A 1 7.32 -13.56 5.24
C MET A 1 6.68 -13.16 3.92
N LYS A 2 5.36 -13.00 3.83
CA LYS A 2 4.70 -12.43 2.64
C LYS A 2 4.10 -11.09 3.01
N LEU A 3 4.81 -10.03 2.63
CA LEU A 3 4.55 -8.65 3.06
C LEU A 3 3.77 -7.88 1.99
N LEU A 4 2.72 -7.19 2.43
CA LEU A 4 2.06 -6.15 1.66
C LEU A 4 2.37 -4.78 2.26
N ILE A 5 2.98 -3.89 1.48
CA ILE A 5 3.09 -2.46 1.81
C ILE A 5 1.84 -1.76 1.26
N ASN A 6 1.03 -1.21 2.14
CA ASN A 6 -0.18 -0.48 1.76
C ASN A 6 0.06 1.03 1.85
N ALA A 7 0.12 1.68 0.69
CA ALA A 7 0.16 3.13 0.51
C ALA A 7 -1.05 3.63 -0.31
N SER A 8 -2.09 2.80 -0.46
CA SER A 8 -3.25 3.11 -1.30
C SER A 8 -4.13 4.26 -0.78
N ASN A 9 -3.96 4.67 0.47
CA ASN A 9 -4.65 5.81 1.09
C ASN A 9 -3.93 7.15 0.89
N LEU A 10 -2.72 7.18 0.31
CA LEU A 10 -1.88 8.38 0.25
C LEU A 10 -2.03 9.08 -1.09
N TYR A 11 -2.61 10.27 -1.11
CA TYR A 11 -2.91 10.99 -2.36
C TYR A 11 -2.25 12.36 -2.47
N VAL A 12 -1.78 12.93 -1.36
CA VAL A 12 -1.27 14.30 -1.33
C VAL A 12 -0.07 14.42 -0.38
N GLY A 13 0.72 15.47 -0.58
CA GLY A 13 1.72 15.94 0.39
C GLY A 13 2.85 14.97 0.70
N GLY A 14 3.42 15.14 1.90
CA GLY A 14 4.59 14.38 2.36
C GLY A 14 4.35 12.87 2.47
N GLY A 15 3.12 12.43 2.74
CA GLY A 15 2.78 11.00 2.81
C GLY A 15 3.08 10.28 1.50
N VAL A 16 2.82 10.90 0.35
CA VAL A 16 3.16 10.34 -0.97
C VAL A 16 4.68 10.14 -1.10
N GLN A 17 5.48 11.12 -0.68
CA GLN A 17 6.94 11.05 -0.76
C GLN A 17 7.52 9.98 0.19
N VAL A 18 6.96 9.84 1.39
CA VAL A 18 7.35 8.77 2.32
C VAL A 18 7.02 7.40 1.76
N ALA A 19 5.85 7.22 1.14
CA ALA A 19 5.49 5.97 0.49
C ALA A 19 6.44 5.60 -0.66
N ILE A 20 6.79 6.58 -1.50
CA ILE A 20 7.77 6.39 -2.58
C ILE A 20 9.12 5.97 -2.00
N SER A 21 9.63 6.71 -1.01
CA SER A 21 10.91 6.40 -0.36
C SER A 21 10.95 5.00 0.24
N VAL A 22 9.89 4.58 0.96
CA VAL A 22 9.80 3.23 1.53
C VAL A 22 9.82 2.16 0.44
N ILE A 23 9.05 2.34 -0.63
CA ILE A 23 8.94 1.33 -1.69
C ILE A 23 10.25 1.23 -2.48
N GLU A 24 10.83 2.36 -2.89
CA GLU A 24 12.09 2.38 -3.64
C GLU A 24 13.25 1.77 -2.84
N GLU A 25 13.36 2.09 -1.55
CA GLU A 25 14.40 1.54 -0.69
C GLU A 25 14.23 0.02 -0.54
N MET A 26 13.00 -0.46 -0.32
CA MET A 26 12.71 -1.89 -0.22
C MET A 26 13.01 -2.63 -1.53
N THR A 27 12.72 -2.01 -2.69
CA THR A 27 13.08 -2.53 -4.00
C THR A 27 14.59 -2.58 -4.18
N SER A 28 15.31 -1.50 -3.85
CA SER A 28 16.78 -1.42 -3.95
C SER A 28 17.48 -2.47 -3.09
N LEU A 29 16.96 -2.69 -1.88
CA LEU A 29 17.43 -3.73 -0.96
C LEU A 29 16.99 -5.16 -1.33
N SER A 30 16.29 -5.34 -2.46
CA SER A 30 15.80 -6.63 -2.94
C SER A 30 14.94 -7.38 -1.92
N ILE A 31 14.16 -6.65 -1.13
CA ILE A 31 13.23 -7.25 -0.16
C ILE A 31 12.03 -7.83 -0.91
N ASP A 32 11.58 -9.04 -0.53
CA ASP A 32 10.37 -9.65 -1.09
C ASP A 32 9.11 -8.98 -0.49
N PHE A 33 8.45 -8.14 -1.27
CA PHE A 33 7.18 -7.50 -0.92
C PHE A 33 6.29 -7.30 -2.15
N ILE A 34 5.01 -7.02 -1.86
CA ILE A 34 4.07 -6.46 -2.82
C ILE A 34 3.63 -5.10 -2.28
N ALA A 35 3.51 -4.08 -3.12
CA ALA A 35 2.93 -2.80 -2.73
C ALA A 35 1.52 -2.63 -3.31
N ALA A 36 0.60 -2.07 -2.53
CA ALA A 36 -0.67 -1.52 -3.00
C ALA A 36 -0.60 -0.01 -2.90
N VAL A 37 -0.64 0.68 -4.04
CA VAL A 37 -0.33 2.11 -4.14
C VAL A 37 -1.44 2.90 -4.80
N SER A 38 -1.58 4.16 -4.43
CA SER A 38 -2.47 5.12 -5.10
C SER A 38 -1.86 5.58 -6.44
N PRO A 39 -2.64 6.24 -7.32
CA PRO A 39 -2.09 6.81 -8.56
C PRO A 39 -0.94 7.81 -8.34
N PRO A 40 -1.02 8.78 -7.40
CA PRO A 40 0.08 9.73 -7.17
C PRO A 40 1.38 9.06 -6.73
N VAL A 41 1.31 7.98 -5.96
CA VAL A 41 2.50 7.19 -5.58
C VAL A 41 3.01 6.44 -6.81
N TYR A 42 2.13 5.68 -7.49
CA TYR A 42 2.51 4.82 -8.60
C TYR A 42 3.21 5.58 -9.73
N THR A 43 2.74 6.76 -10.11
CA THR A 43 3.31 7.50 -11.25
C THR A 43 4.78 7.89 -11.02
N GLN A 44 5.17 8.14 -9.77
CA GLN A 44 6.50 8.59 -9.38
C GLN A 44 7.49 7.45 -9.08
N LEU A 45 7.02 6.21 -8.99
CA LEU A 45 7.89 5.05 -8.79
C LEU A 45 8.76 4.75 -10.04
N SER A 46 9.94 4.20 -9.79
CA SER A 46 10.82 3.56 -10.77
C SER A 46 10.13 2.36 -11.43
N SER A 47 10.67 1.92 -12.58
CA SER A 47 10.13 0.75 -13.30
C SER A 47 10.19 -0.52 -12.44
N ASP A 48 11.26 -0.69 -11.65
CA ASP A 48 11.46 -1.85 -10.79
C ASP A 48 10.44 -1.84 -9.64
N ALA A 49 10.28 -0.71 -8.96
CA ALA A 49 9.28 -0.55 -7.91
C ALA A 49 7.85 -0.71 -8.44
N LYS A 50 7.55 -0.24 -9.66
CA LYS A 50 6.26 -0.45 -10.34
C LYS A 50 5.99 -1.93 -10.58
N SER A 51 6.99 -2.73 -10.94
CA SER A 51 6.81 -4.17 -11.18
C SER A 51 6.38 -4.95 -9.92
N GLN A 52 6.69 -4.41 -8.73
CA GLN A 52 6.27 -4.95 -7.43
C GLN A 52 4.99 -4.29 -6.87
N SER A 53 4.37 -3.38 -7.63
CA SER A 53 3.28 -2.54 -7.17
C SER A 53 1.97 -2.78 -7.91
N TYR A 54 0.86 -2.80 -7.17
CA TYR A 54 -0.49 -2.84 -7.68
C TYR A 54 -1.18 -1.49 -7.49
N LEU A 55 -1.71 -0.96 -8.59
CA LEU A 55 -2.44 0.30 -8.58
C LEU A 55 -3.86 0.13 -8.00
N ILE A 56 -4.16 0.86 -6.95
CA ILE A 56 -5.48 0.96 -6.33
C ILE A 56 -6.07 2.34 -6.65
N ILE A 57 -7.00 2.37 -7.61
CA ILE A 57 -7.75 3.58 -7.97
C ILE A 57 -8.93 3.76 -7.02
N GLY A 58 -9.07 4.98 -6.50
CA GLY A 58 -10.05 5.37 -5.49
C GLY A 58 -9.52 5.07 -4.10
N SER A 59 -9.28 6.11 -3.29
CA SER A 59 -8.74 5.94 -1.94
C SER A 59 -9.64 5.02 -1.10
N PRO A 60 -9.09 4.07 -0.32
CA PRO A 60 -9.89 3.27 0.62
C PRO A 60 -10.57 4.14 1.70
N SER A 61 -10.15 5.39 1.90
CA SER A 61 -10.81 6.36 2.79
C SER A 61 -12.17 6.83 2.30
N GLY A 62 -12.46 6.71 1.00
CA GLY A 62 -13.76 7.08 0.46
C GLY A 62 -14.84 6.15 0.97
N ILE A 63 -15.93 6.71 1.50
CA ILE A 63 -17.07 5.95 2.05
C ILE A 63 -17.58 4.94 1.01
N PHE A 64 -17.71 5.36 -0.25
CA PHE A 64 -18.22 4.51 -1.34
C PHE A 64 -17.15 3.68 -2.06
N ASN A 65 -15.88 3.76 -1.67
CA ASN A 65 -14.77 3.05 -2.34
C ASN A 65 -14.60 1.60 -1.84
N PHE A 66 -15.71 0.86 -1.77
CA PHE A 66 -15.73 -0.55 -1.39
C PHE A 66 -14.92 -1.43 -2.35
N SER A 67 -14.88 -1.05 -3.63
CA SER A 67 -14.10 -1.74 -4.65
C SER A 67 -12.60 -1.73 -4.32
N SER A 68 -12.07 -0.63 -3.81
CA SER A 68 -10.66 -0.51 -3.39
C SER A 68 -10.34 -1.43 -2.23
N ARG A 69 -11.21 -1.47 -1.22
CA ARG A 69 -11.09 -2.40 -0.08
C ARG A 69 -11.18 -3.86 -0.54
N GLN A 70 -12.05 -4.15 -1.51
CA GLN A 70 -12.15 -5.50 -2.08
C GLN A 70 -10.90 -5.89 -2.89
N LYS A 71 -10.29 -4.95 -3.63
CA LYS A 71 -9.00 -5.18 -4.32
C LYS A 71 -7.89 -5.51 -3.33
N LEU A 72 -7.81 -4.79 -2.21
CA LEU A 72 -6.85 -5.09 -1.14
C LEU A 72 -7.08 -6.50 -0.56
N ASN A 73 -8.33 -6.88 -0.30
CA ASN A 73 -8.66 -8.24 0.14
C ASN A 73 -8.25 -9.31 -0.89
N LYS A 74 -8.49 -9.05 -2.18
CA LYS A 74 -8.07 -9.96 -3.26
C LYS A 74 -6.56 -10.11 -3.31
N LEU A 75 -5.81 -9.01 -3.21
CA LEU A 75 -4.34 -9.03 -3.19
C LEU A 75 -3.80 -9.86 -2.02
N VAL A 76 -4.38 -9.70 -0.83
CA VAL A 76 -4.01 -10.48 0.35
C VAL A 76 -4.23 -11.97 0.10
N ALA A 77 -5.41 -12.35 -0.39
CA ALA A 77 -5.77 -13.74 -0.61
C ALA A 77 -4.95 -14.40 -1.74
N SER A 78 -4.81 -13.74 -2.89
CA SER A 78 -4.14 -14.31 -4.07
C SER A 78 -2.65 -14.51 -3.86
N ASN A 79 -2.01 -13.62 -3.09
CA ASN A 79 -0.57 -13.67 -2.85
C ASN A 79 -0.20 -14.31 -1.51
N LYS A 80 -1.18 -14.90 -0.80
CA LYS A 80 -0.97 -15.53 0.51
C LYS A 80 -0.23 -14.61 1.49
N ILE A 81 -0.60 -13.33 1.48
CA ILE A 81 0.00 -12.31 2.35
C ILE A 81 -0.21 -12.72 3.80
N THR A 82 0.83 -12.60 4.62
CA THR A 82 0.78 -12.89 6.06
C THR A 82 0.96 -11.65 6.92
N HIS A 83 1.52 -10.56 6.35
CA HIS A 83 1.80 -9.31 7.04
C HIS A 83 1.42 -8.12 6.15
N VAL A 84 0.79 -7.11 6.75
CA VAL A 84 0.53 -5.81 6.10
C VAL A 84 1.24 -4.72 6.89
N PHE A 85 1.95 -3.86 6.19
CA PHE A 85 2.42 -2.59 6.71
C PHE A 85 1.69 -1.47 5.96
N THR A 86 0.82 -0.72 6.64
CA THR A 86 0.23 0.51 6.08
C THR A 86 1.09 1.68 6.50
N VAL A 87 1.65 2.38 5.50
CA VAL A 87 2.68 3.40 5.71
C VAL A 87 2.17 4.45 6.69
N PHE A 88 1.04 5.09 6.38
CA PHE A 88 0.39 6.13 7.19
C PHE A 88 -1.05 5.72 7.50
N GLY A 89 -1.50 6.05 8.72
CA GLY A 89 -2.80 5.68 9.25
C GLY A 89 -3.80 6.85 9.23
N PRO A 90 -5.11 6.58 9.25
CA PRO A 90 -5.70 5.25 9.34
C PRO A 90 -5.66 4.52 7.99
N SER A 91 -5.65 3.18 8.03
CA SER A 91 -5.62 2.35 6.81
C SER A 91 -6.93 2.36 6.03
N TYR A 92 -8.05 2.72 6.68
CA TYR A 92 -9.43 2.63 6.18
C TYR A 92 -9.83 1.23 5.67
N TRP A 93 -9.05 0.22 6.06
CA TRP A 93 -9.20 -1.16 5.67
C TRP A 93 -8.50 -2.05 6.69
N THR A 94 -9.17 -3.11 7.12
CA THR A 94 -8.63 -4.10 8.06
C THR A 94 -8.63 -5.48 7.39
N PRO A 95 -7.47 -6.07 7.08
CA PRO A 95 -7.37 -7.43 6.56
C PRO A 95 -7.77 -8.44 7.66
N LYS A 96 -8.50 -9.49 7.28
CA LYS A 96 -8.91 -10.55 8.22
C LYS A 96 -7.77 -11.56 8.42
N ASN A 97 -7.49 -11.92 9.68
CA ASN A 97 -6.50 -12.93 10.07
C ASN A 97 -5.05 -12.62 9.62
N ILE A 98 -4.72 -11.35 9.39
CA ILE A 98 -3.38 -10.90 8.97
C ILE A 98 -2.76 -10.05 10.07
N LYS A 99 -1.44 -10.15 10.27
CA LYS A 99 -0.71 -9.23 11.16
C LYS A 99 -0.59 -7.88 10.46
N HIS A 100 -1.17 -6.82 11.05
CA HIS A 100 -1.27 -5.52 10.42
C HIS A 100 -0.64 -4.43 11.27
N LEU A 101 0.50 -3.92 10.81
CA LEU A 101 1.15 -2.74 11.35
C LEU A 101 0.65 -1.50 10.60
N VAL A 102 0.27 -0.45 11.33
CA VAL A 102 -0.22 0.82 10.75
C VAL A 102 0.63 1.94 11.33
N GLY A 103 1.25 2.74 10.47
CA GLY A 103 1.93 3.96 10.91
C GLY A 103 0.94 4.97 11.50
N PHE A 104 1.41 5.77 12.45
CA PHE A 104 0.58 6.71 13.20
C PHE A 104 0.42 8.08 12.52
N ALA A 105 1.24 8.38 11.51
CA ALA A 105 1.18 9.64 10.79
C ALA A 105 -0.08 9.72 9.90
N LEU A 106 -0.66 10.92 9.83
CA LEU A 106 -1.87 11.19 9.06
C LEU A 106 -1.57 11.39 7.56
N PRO A 107 -2.45 10.94 6.65
CA PRO A 107 -2.19 10.90 5.21
C PRO A 107 -2.45 12.22 4.45
N TRP A 108 -2.73 13.33 5.15
CA TRP A 108 -3.09 14.63 4.57
C TRP A 108 -2.17 15.76 5.04
#